data_AF-T0ZAV2-F1
#
_entry.id   AF-T0ZAV2-F1
#
_cell.length_a   1.000
_cell.length_b   1.000
_cell.length_c   1.000
_cell.angle_alpha   90.00
_cell.angle_beta   90.00
_cell.angle_gamma   90.00
#
_symmetry.space_group_name_H-M   'P 1'
#
loop_
_entity.id
_entity.type
_entity.pdbx_description
1 polymer ?
#
loop_
_entity_poly.entity_id
_entity_poly.type
_entity_poly.pdbx_seq_one_letter_code
_entity_poly.pdbx_strand_id
1 'polypeptide(L)'
;AGAEEFAPTGDTNITRSLLYYAEPITHTGVRVTYALDSMLSLIVGVNNGWNYTSFSSNSKTLELGIDLTPSQSFSLSAQSYIGNDPVDLTQRTLVDTVATYNATAALSFVLNYDWGRQDPSAVTAGGEWSGVAAYVNYRLDSLWRVSVRGEALDDRNGFI
;
A
#
# COMPACT_ATOMS: atom_id res chain seq x y z
N ALA A 1 -2.45 0.71 2.61
CA ALA A 1 -1.48 0.14 1.67
C ALA A 1 -0.19 0.91 1.83
N GLY A 2 0.91 0.31 1.40
CA GLY A 2 2.20 0.96 1.29
C GLY A 2 3.10 0.69 2.46
N ALA A 3 4.41 0.73 2.17
CA ALA A 3 5.44 0.73 3.19
C ALA A 3 5.66 2.11 3.84
N GLU A 4 5.09 3.16 3.25
CA GLU A 4 5.26 4.55 3.67
C GLU A 4 3.93 5.15 4.09
N GLU A 5 3.97 6.04 5.08
CA GLU A 5 2.80 6.51 5.79
C GLU A 5 2.52 7.98 5.50
N PHE A 6 1.27 8.42 5.67
CA PHE A 6 0.94 9.85 5.59
C PHE A 6 1.66 10.68 6.66
N ALA A 7 1.84 10.12 7.85
CA ALA A 7 2.59 10.75 8.93
C ALA A 7 4.10 10.62 8.68
N PRO A 8 4.84 11.72 8.46
CA PRO A 8 6.26 11.67 8.07
C PRO A 8 7.17 11.06 9.14
N THR A 9 6.72 11.00 10.40
CA THR A 9 7.44 10.36 11.50
C THR A 9 7.40 8.83 11.44
N GLY A 10 6.50 8.25 10.63
CA GLY A 10 6.47 6.81 10.34
C GLY A 10 7.50 6.38 9.30
N ASP A 11 7.99 7.32 8.50
CA ASP A 11 8.86 7.06 7.37
C ASP A 11 10.34 7.08 7.76
N THR A 12 11.14 6.24 7.10
CA THR A 12 12.60 6.21 7.31
C THR A 12 13.36 7.17 6.40
N ASN A 13 12.74 7.59 5.30
CA ASN A 13 13.24 8.59 4.37
C ASN A 13 12.43 9.88 4.51
N ILE A 14 13.08 11.03 4.29
CA ILE A 14 12.42 12.36 4.34
C ILE A 14 11.40 12.52 3.19
N THR A 15 11.69 11.91 2.05
CA THR A 15 10.83 11.90 0.86
C THR A 15 10.09 10.58 0.78
N ARG A 16 8.93 10.56 0.11
CA ARG A 16 8.17 9.34 -0.19
C ARG A 16 8.48 8.79 -1.57
N SER A 17 8.17 7.52 -1.78
CA SER A 17 8.40 6.74 -2.99
C SER A 17 7.37 7.06 -4.06
N LEU A 18 7.68 6.64 -5.28
CA LEU A 18 6.79 6.62 -6.43
C LEU A 18 5.58 5.72 -6.17
N LEU A 19 5.73 4.68 -5.35
CA LEU A 19 4.63 3.78 -4.97
C LEU A 19 3.63 4.51 -4.08
N TYR A 20 4.10 5.27 -3.09
CA TYR A 20 3.24 6.13 -2.27
C TYR A 20 2.44 7.16 -3.09
N TYR A 21 3.03 7.67 -4.19
CA TYR A 21 2.32 8.57 -5.10
C TYR A 21 1.12 7.89 -5.80
N ALA A 22 1.24 6.59 -6.12
CA ALA A 22 0.29 5.88 -6.98
C ALA A 22 -0.86 5.20 -6.22
N GLU A 23 -0.81 5.15 -4.89
CA GLU A 23 -1.74 4.42 -4.02
C GLU A 23 -2.78 5.33 -3.31
N PRO A 24 -3.85 4.77 -2.70
CA PRO A 24 -4.80 5.56 -1.91
C PRO A 24 -4.21 5.94 -0.54
N ILE A 25 -4.16 7.25 -0.27
CA ILE A 25 -3.60 7.84 0.95
C ILE A 25 -4.66 7.96 2.04
N THR A 26 -5.92 8.25 1.68
CA THR A 26 -7.01 8.44 2.63
C THR A 26 -8.21 7.54 2.31
N HIS A 27 -8.84 7.05 3.37
CA HIS A 27 -9.99 6.16 3.30
C HIS A 27 -11.10 6.68 4.22
N THR A 28 -12.32 6.82 3.67
CA THR A 28 -13.52 7.08 4.47
C THR A 28 -14.44 5.87 4.38
N GLY A 29 -14.59 5.13 5.48
CA GLY A 29 -15.30 3.87 5.50
C GLY A 29 -15.20 3.15 6.83
N VAL A 30 -15.44 1.85 6.80
CA VAL A 30 -15.32 0.95 7.95
C VAL A 30 -14.37 -0.19 7.59
N ARG A 31 -13.43 -0.48 8.49
CA ARG A 31 -12.50 -1.60 8.41
C ARG A 31 -12.62 -2.44 9.68
N VAL A 32 -12.60 -3.75 9.52
CA VAL A 32 -12.49 -4.71 10.60
C VAL A 32 -11.20 -5.50 10.39
N THR A 33 -10.39 -5.57 11.44
CA THR A 33 -9.22 -6.45 11.51
C THR A 33 -9.50 -7.54 12.53
N TYR A 34 -9.37 -8.80 12.12
CA TYR A 34 -9.60 -9.97 12.96
C TYR A 34 -8.35 -10.82 13.06
N ALA A 35 -7.78 -10.94 14.26
CA ALA A 35 -6.68 -11.85 14.54
C ALA A 35 -7.20 -13.29 14.54
N LEU A 36 -6.80 -14.09 13.54
CA LEU A 36 -7.13 -15.51 13.48
C LEU A 36 -6.35 -16.30 14.53
N ASP A 37 -5.08 -15.96 14.71
CA ASP A 37 -4.18 -16.54 15.71
C ASP A 37 -3.06 -15.54 16.09
N SER A 38 -1.97 -16.03 16.71
CA SER A 38 -0.86 -15.18 17.14
C SER A 38 0.05 -14.69 16.00
N MET A 39 -0.12 -15.19 14.77
CA MET A 39 0.72 -14.87 13.61
C MET A 39 -0.09 -14.23 12.48
N LEU A 40 -1.36 -14.57 12.30
CA LEU A 40 -2.17 -14.16 11.15
C LEU A 40 -3.39 -13.33 11.57
N SER A 41 -3.54 -12.17 10.93
CA SER A 41 -4.77 -11.35 10.96
C SER A 41 -5.37 -11.22 9.57
N LEU A 42 -6.69 -11.15 9.51
CA LEU A 42 -7.45 -10.81 8.31
C LEU A 42 -7.99 -9.38 8.41
N ILE A 43 -8.02 -8.68 7.29
CA ILE A 43 -8.60 -7.35 7.15
C ILE A 43 -9.74 -7.44 6.14
N VAL A 44 -10.89 -6.91 6.51
CA VAL A 44 -12.02 -6.71 5.60
C VAL A 44 -12.58 -5.32 5.84
N GLY A 45 -12.85 -4.57 4.77
CA GLY A 45 -13.41 -3.24 4.88
C GLY A 45 -14.24 -2.84 3.68
N VAL A 46 -15.00 -1.76 3.85
CA VAL A 46 -15.68 -1.09 2.75
C VAL A 46 -15.51 0.42 2.93
N ASN A 47 -15.15 1.10 1.84
CA ASN A 47 -14.90 2.54 1.86
C ASN A 47 -15.43 3.23 0.61
N ASN A 48 -15.39 4.56 0.62
CA ASN A 48 -15.91 5.42 -0.46
C ASN A 48 -15.01 5.52 -1.69
N GLY A 49 -13.97 4.70 -1.81
CA GLY A 49 -12.98 4.76 -2.89
C GLY A 49 -11.68 5.44 -2.48
N TRP A 50 -10.78 5.59 -3.45
CA TRP A 50 -9.42 6.07 -3.22
C TRP A 50 -9.42 7.58 -3.02
N ASN A 51 -9.07 8.04 -1.82
CA ASN A 51 -8.99 9.47 -1.48
C ASN A 51 -10.31 10.25 -1.51
N TYR A 52 -11.46 9.57 -1.44
CA TYR A 52 -12.77 10.22 -1.40
C TYR A 52 -13.36 10.22 0.01
N THR A 53 -13.83 11.39 0.46
CA THR A 53 -14.55 11.54 1.73
C THR A 53 -16.05 11.29 1.56
N SER A 54 -16.66 11.81 0.50
CA SER A 54 -18.02 11.51 0.08
C SER A 54 -18.14 11.59 -1.44
N PHE A 55 -19.10 10.88 -2.01
CA PHE A 55 -19.41 10.96 -3.44
C PHE A 55 -20.91 10.72 -3.66
N SER A 56 -21.47 11.31 -4.72
CA SER A 56 -22.89 11.15 -5.07
C SER A 56 -23.20 9.80 -5.74
N SER A 57 -22.20 9.09 -6.23
CA SER A 57 -22.35 7.75 -6.80
C SER A 57 -22.45 6.70 -5.68
N ASN A 58 -23.19 5.63 -5.94
CA ASN A 58 -23.28 4.47 -5.05
C ASN A 58 -22.04 3.57 -5.11
N SER A 59 -20.95 4.00 -5.77
CA SER A 59 -19.71 3.24 -5.84
C SER A 59 -19.10 3.07 -4.45
N LYS A 60 -18.61 1.86 -4.18
CA LYS A 60 -17.90 1.48 -2.95
C LYS A 60 -16.69 0.65 -3.34
N THR A 61 -15.64 0.77 -2.54
CA THR A 61 -14.44 -0.05 -2.68
C THR A 61 -14.40 -1.04 -1.54
N LEU A 62 -14.33 -2.32 -1.89
CA LEU A 62 -14.03 -3.41 -0.98
C LEU A 62 -12.55 -3.36 -0.66
N GLU A 63 -12.23 -3.57 0.61
CA GLU A 63 -10.88 -3.76 1.09
C GLU A 63 -10.74 -5.18 1.63
N LEU A 64 -9.69 -5.88 1.21
CA LEU A 64 -9.30 -7.19 1.71
C LEU A 64 -7.83 -7.16 2.06
N GLY A 65 -7.43 -7.81 3.14
CA GLY A 65 -6.01 -7.91 3.47
C GLY A 65 -5.67 -9.00 4.46
N ILE A 66 -4.37 -9.25 4.57
CA ILE A 66 -3.77 -10.13 5.56
C ILE A 66 -2.56 -9.44 6.18
N ASP A 67 -2.34 -9.69 7.47
CA ASP A 67 -1.08 -9.40 8.14
C ASP A 67 -0.54 -10.70 8.73
N LEU A 68 0.68 -11.07 8.32
CA LEU A 68 1.33 -12.32 8.70
C LEU A 68 2.67 -12.02 9.38
N THR A 69 2.82 -12.46 10.62
CA THR A 69 4.03 -12.28 11.45
C THR A 69 4.46 -13.63 12.04
N PRO A 70 5.12 -14.50 11.25
CA PRO A 70 5.46 -15.85 11.68
C PRO A 70 6.62 -15.88 12.69
N SER A 71 7.38 -14.79 12.81
CA SER A 71 8.48 -14.64 13.75
C SER A 71 8.69 -13.18 14.12
N GLN A 72 9.53 -12.91 15.12
CA GLN A 72 9.92 -11.53 15.47
C GLN A 72 10.79 -10.85 14.39
N SER A 73 11.42 -11.64 13.50
CA SER A 73 12.32 -11.12 12.47
C SER A 73 11.64 -10.87 11.14
N PHE A 74 10.42 -11.35 10.92
CA PHE A 74 9.75 -11.23 9.63
C PHE A 74 8.27 -10.89 9.78
N SER A 75 7.79 -9.97 8.96
CA SER A 75 6.37 -9.70 8.75
C SER A 75 6.05 -9.47 7.28
N LEU A 76 4.80 -9.75 6.91
CA LEU A 76 4.24 -9.54 5.59
C LEU A 76 2.84 -8.96 5.75
N SER A 77 2.57 -7.81 5.13
CA SER A 77 1.21 -7.30 4.93
C SER A 77 0.89 -7.39 3.45
N ALA A 78 -0.32 -7.81 3.11
CA ALA A 78 -0.82 -7.74 1.74
C ALA A 78 -2.26 -7.24 1.78
N GLN A 79 -2.56 -6.23 0.97
CA GLN A 79 -3.87 -5.58 0.92
C GLN A 79 -4.33 -5.43 -0.52
N SER A 80 -5.64 -5.42 -0.72
CA SER A 80 -6.26 -5.14 -2.00
C SER A 80 -7.47 -4.25 -1.83
N TYR A 81 -7.62 -3.31 -2.76
CA TYR A 81 -8.73 -2.39 -2.85
C TYR A 81 -9.40 -2.59 -4.20
N ILE A 82 -10.66 -3.03 -4.21
CA ILE A 82 -11.39 -3.39 -5.43
C ILE A 82 -12.74 -2.68 -5.41
N GLY A 83 -12.99 -1.83 -6.39
CA GLY A 83 -14.27 -1.15 -6.51
C GLY A 83 -14.33 -0.25 -7.72
N ASN A 84 -15.52 0.22 -8.07
CA ASN A 84 -15.66 1.18 -9.15
C ASN A 84 -15.16 2.54 -8.69
N ASP A 85 -14.27 3.15 -9.46
CA ASP A 85 -13.88 4.53 -9.24
C ASP A 85 -15.12 5.44 -9.42
N PRO A 86 -15.41 6.34 -8.47
CA PRO A 86 -16.57 7.23 -8.56
C PRO A 86 -16.57 8.22 -9.73
N VAL A 87 -15.39 8.55 -10.28
CA VAL A 87 -15.19 9.49 -11.40
C VAL A 87 -15.04 8.75 -12.71
N ASP A 88 -14.22 7.70 -12.76
CA ASP A 88 -13.96 6.94 -13.99
C ASP A 88 -15.08 5.94 -14.33
N LEU A 89 -16.00 5.72 -13.38
CA LEU A 89 -17.22 4.92 -13.52
C LEU A 89 -16.98 3.46 -13.89
N THR A 90 -15.81 2.92 -13.53
CA THR A 90 -15.42 1.55 -13.86
C THR A 90 -14.43 1.03 -12.82
N GLN A 91 -14.16 -0.28 -12.83
CA GLN A 91 -13.43 -0.94 -11.76
C GLN A 91 -11.97 -0.45 -11.71
N ARG A 92 -11.57 -0.08 -10.49
CA ARG A 92 -10.18 0.18 -10.10
C ARG A 92 -9.75 -0.87 -9.09
N THR A 93 -8.53 -1.35 -9.24
CA THR A 93 -7.95 -2.37 -8.36
C THR A 93 -6.54 -1.97 -7.95
N LEU A 94 -6.23 -2.15 -6.67
CA LEU A 94 -4.86 -2.14 -6.14
C LEU A 94 -4.61 -3.47 -5.47
N VAL A 95 -3.40 -3.97 -5.64
CA VAL A 95 -2.78 -4.97 -4.77
C VAL A 95 -1.48 -4.36 -4.26
N ASP A 96 -1.32 -4.35 -2.95
CA ASP A 96 -0.16 -3.81 -2.24
C ASP A 96 0.40 -4.91 -1.36
N THR A 97 1.71 -5.03 -1.28
CA THR A 97 2.39 -6.05 -0.48
C THR A 97 3.69 -5.51 0.11
N VAL A 98 3.75 -5.47 1.43
CA VAL A 98 4.90 -5.00 2.21
C VAL A 98 5.49 -6.18 2.97
N ALA A 99 6.73 -6.53 2.70
CA ALA A 99 7.50 -7.48 3.49
C ALA A 99 8.58 -6.75 4.28
N THR A 100 8.68 -7.03 5.59
CA THR A 100 9.75 -6.51 6.45
C THR A 100 10.57 -7.65 7.02
N TYR A 101 11.90 -7.55 6.92
CA TYR A 101 12.84 -8.49 7.50
C TYR A 101 13.87 -7.76 8.38
N ASN A 102 13.85 -8.05 9.68
CA ASN A 102 14.83 -7.59 10.66
C ASN A 102 15.98 -8.60 10.74
N ALA A 103 17.02 -8.39 9.94
CA ALA A 103 18.19 -9.26 9.92
C ALA A 103 18.98 -9.24 11.25
N THR A 104 19.01 -8.08 11.91
CA THR A 104 19.54 -7.93 13.27
C THR A 104 18.72 -6.89 14.02
N ALA A 105 19.03 -6.64 15.30
CA ALA A 105 18.42 -5.55 16.05
C ALA A 105 18.67 -4.16 15.42
N ALA A 106 19.75 -3.99 14.63
CA ALA A 106 20.16 -2.71 14.03
C ALA A 106 19.91 -2.61 12.51
N LEU A 107 19.73 -3.75 11.82
CA LEU A 107 19.62 -3.81 10.36
C LEU A 107 18.27 -4.41 9.96
N SER A 108 17.50 -3.65 9.19
CA SER A 108 16.23 -4.12 8.61
C SER A 108 16.14 -3.83 7.10
N PHE A 109 15.37 -4.67 6.43
CA PHE A 109 15.05 -4.61 5.02
C PHE A 109 13.53 -4.51 4.87
N VAL A 110 13.06 -3.65 3.98
CA VAL A 110 11.64 -3.56 3.61
C VAL A 110 11.54 -3.69 2.10
N LEU A 111 10.60 -4.49 1.62
CA LEU A 111 10.26 -4.60 0.21
C LEU A 111 8.77 -4.29 0.07
N ASN A 112 8.45 -3.29 -0.75
CA ASN A 112 7.09 -2.97 -1.16
C ASN A 112 6.88 -3.32 -2.62
N TYR A 113 5.76 -3.95 -2.95
CA TYR A 113 5.33 -4.20 -4.32
C TYR A 113 3.86 -3.82 -4.48
N ASP A 114 3.62 -3.01 -5.51
CA ASP A 114 2.28 -2.53 -5.83
C ASP A 114 1.94 -2.92 -7.27
N TRP A 115 0.69 -3.30 -7.48
CA TRP A 115 0.09 -3.46 -8.79
C TRP A 115 -1.27 -2.79 -8.81
N GLY A 116 -1.47 -1.87 -9.74
CA GLY A 116 -2.71 -1.15 -9.91
C GLY A 116 -3.29 -1.31 -11.32
N ARG A 117 -4.62 -1.32 -11.40
CA ARG A 117 -5.37 -1.42 -12.64
C ARG A 117 -6.60 -0.55 -12.62
N GLN A 118 -6.91 0.06 -13.75
CA GLN A 118 -8.17 0.71 -14.04
C GLN A 118 -8.73 0.12 -15.32
N ASP A 119 -9.96 -0.39 -15.27
CA ASP A 119 -10.64 -0.83 -16.49
C ASP A 119 -11.00 0.38 -17.37
N PRO A 120 -11.16 0.21 -18.69
CA PRO A 120 -11.64 1.29 -19.55
C PRO A 120 -13.12 1.61 -19.29
N SER A 121 -13.52 2.82 -19.66
CA SER A 121 -14.93 3.27 -19.70
C SER A 121 -15.14 4.30 -20.81
N ALA A 122 -16.32 4.94 -20.84
CA ALA A 122 -16.56 6.06 -21.74
C ALA A 122 -15.74 7.33 -21.39
N VAL A 123 -15.14 7.38 -20.19
CA VAL A 123 -14.41 8.56 -19.69
C VAL A 123 -12.93 8.29 -19.38
N THR A 124 -12.51 7.03 -19.31
CA THR A 124 -11.09 6.65 -19.14
C THR A 124 -10.69 5.56 -20.14
N ALA A 125 -9.44 5.61 -20.62
CA ALA A 125 -8.86 4.56 -21.45
C ALA A 125 -8.47 3.30 -20.64
N GLY A 126 -8.44 3.41 -19.30
CA GLY A 126 -7.93 2.38 -18.42
C GLY A 126 -6.42 2.17 -18.57
N GLY A 127 -5.89 1.19 -17.84
CA GLY A 127 -4.50 0.79 -17.90
C GLY A 127 -4.04 0.06 -16.64
N GLU A 128 -2.79 -0.38 -16.65
CA GLU A 128 -2.17 -1.12 -15.56
C GLU A 128 -0.77 -0.57 -15.29
N TRP A 129 -0.39 -0.57 -14.01
CA TRP A 129 0.95 -0.22 -13.56
C TRP A 129 1.43 -1.18 -12.48
N SER A 130 2.74 -1.24 -12.31
CA SER A 130 3.33 -1.93 -11.17
C SER A 130 4.56 -1.17 -10.68
N GLY A 131 4.84 -1.30 -9.39
CA GLY A 131 5.99 -0.68 -8.78
C GLY A 131 6.65 -1.60 -7.76
N VAL A 132 7.94 -1.39 -7.55
CA VAL A 132 8.68 -2.00 -6.45
C VAL A 132 9.53 -0.95 -5.76
N ALA A 133 9.54 -0.95 -4.44
CA ALA A 133 10.45 -0.14 -3.62
C ALA A 133 11.15 -1.03 -2.59
N ALA A 134 12.46 -0.89 -2.46
CA ALA A 134 13.27 -1.62 -1.50
C ALA A 134 14.01 -0.64 -0.59
N TYR A 135 14.00 -0.93 0.70
CA TYR A 135 14.59 -0.10 1.74
C TYR A 135 15.62 -0.90 2.53
N VAL A 136 16.75 -0.27 2.81
CA VAL A 136 17.76 -0.77 3.75
C VAL A 136 17.93 0.25 4.85
N ASN A 137 17.68 -0.17 6.09
CA ASN A 137 17.73 0.69 7.27
C ASN A 137 18.76 0.17 8.26
N TYR A 138 19.74 1.01 8.59
CA TYR A 138 20.78 0.67 9.57
C TYR A 138 20.81 1.70 10.70
N ARG A 139 20.55 1.23 11.92
CA ARG A 139 20.63 2.03 13.14
C ARG A 139 22.07 2.02 13.66
N LEU A 140 22.71 3.19 13.68
CA LEU A 140 24.05 3.38 14.22
C LEU A 140 24.01 3.39 15.76
N ASP A 141 23.05 4.13 16.32
CA ASP A 141 22.79 4.20 17.77
C ASP A 141 21.33 4.67 18.05
N SER A 142 21.03 5.15 19.25
CA SER A 142 19.68 5.61 19.61
C SER A 142 19.24 6.91 18.95
N LEU A 143 20.16 7.70 18.38
CA LEU A 143 19.90 8.98 17.74
C LEU A 143 20.09 8.93 16.22
N TRP A 144 20.99 8.08 15.73
CA TRP A 144 21.41 8.09 14.33
C TRP A 144 21.01 6.82 13.58
N ARG A 145 20.46 7.01 12.37
CA ARG A 145 20.11 5.97 11.42
C ARG A 145 20.50 6.40 10.01
N VAL A 146 20.90 5.45 9.19
CA VAL A 146 21.06 5.60 7.74
C VAL A 146 20.02 4.76 7.04
N SER A 147 19.33 5.36 6.07
CA SER A 147 18.25 4.73 5.30
C SER A 147 18.48 4.96 3.81
N VAL A 148 18.47 3.87 3.05
CA VAL A 148 18.62 3.89 1.58
C VAL A 148 17.37 3.29 0.97
N ARG A 149 16.81 4.00 -0.02
CA ARG A 149 15.68 3.52 -0.83
C ARG A 149 16.09 3.40 -2.29
N GLY A 150 15.73 2.29 -2.92
CA GLY A 150 15.74 2.11 -4.37
C GLY A 150 14.34 1.74 -4.85
N GLU A 151 13.90 2.31 -5.97
CA GLU A 151 12.53 2.16 -6.44
C GLU A 151 12.44 2.18 -7.96
N ALA A 152 11.45 1.48 -8.50
CA ALA A 152 11.10 1.48 -9.90
C ALA A 152 9.58 1.39 -10.05
N LEU A 153 9.04 2.17 -10.97
CA LEU A 153 7.63 2.15 -11.34
C LEU A 153 7.52 2.02 -12.86
N ASP A 154 6.65 1.13 -13.30
CA ASP A 154 6.40 0.80 -14.70
C ASP A 154 4.92 0.99 -15.00
N ASP A 155 4.63 2.01 -15.81
CA ASP A 155 3.30 2.35 -16.31
C ASP A 155 3.32 2.30 -17.84
N ARG A 156 3.23 1.09 -18.40
CA ARG A 156 3.32 0.87 -19.85
C ARG A 156 2.16 1.52 -20.62
N ASN A 157 1.04 1.78 -19.95
CA ASN A 157 -0.17 2.30 -20.58
C ASN A 157 -0.35 3.81 -20.40
N GLY A 158 0.51 4.47 -19.62
CA GLY A 158 0.40 5.91 -19.33
C GLY A 158 -0.87 6.24 -18.54
N PHE A 159 -1.26 5.34 -17.65
CA PHE A 159 -2.48 5.46 -16.86
C PHE A 159 -2.32 6.38 -15.63
N ILE A 160 -1.17 6.37 -14.95
CA ILE A 160 -0.91 7.15 -13.74
C ILE A 160 -0.13 8.45 -13.98
#